data_AF-A0A0M6XLN3-F1
#
_entry.id   AF-A0A0M6XLN3-F1
#
_cell.length_a   1.000
_cell.length_b   1.000
_cell.length_c   1.000
_cell.angle_alpha   90.00
_cell.angle_beta   90.00
_cell.angle_gamma   90.00
#
_symmetry.space_group_name_H-M   'P 1'
#
loop_
_entity.id
_entity.type
_entity.pdbx_description
1 polymer ?
#
loop_
_entity_poly.entity_id
_entity_poly.type
_entity_poly.pdbx_seq_one_letter_code
_entity_poly.pdbx_strand_id
1 'polypeptide(L)'
;MTALAAGIGAFIVALLLGRAIWILRAETRQGHDGRPRGIPPGTGYTQIDSNYSSGLGGGHQLITRVPKDPQEYARAFVPRHNGHHRSESDG
;
A
#
# COMPACT_ATOMS: atom_id res chain seq x y z
N MET A 1 -9.90 29.95 -42.22
CA MET A 1 -10.54 29.42 -40.98
C MET A 1 -9.83 28.17 -40.46
N THR A 2 -9.44 27.23 -41.33
CA THR A 2 -8.70 26.00 -40.96
C THR A 2 -7.31 26.25 -40.35
N ALA A 3 -6.54 27.21 -40.86
CA ALA A 3 -5.20 27.53 -40.36
C ALA A 3 -5.21 28.08 -38.92
N LEU A 4 -6.22 28.89 -38.56
CA LEU A 4 -6.39 29.40 -37.19
C LEU A 4 -6.74 28.27 -36.22
N ALA A 5 -7.67 27.40 -36.61
CA ALA A 5 -8.05 26.23 -35.82
C ALA A 5 -6.87 25.26 -35.62
N ALA A 6 -6.09 25.02 -36.68
CA ALA A 6 -4.88 24.19 -36.61
C ALA A 6 -3.81 24.81 -35.70
N GLY A 7 -3.59 26.13 -35.76
CA GLY A 7 -2.65 26.84 -34.89
C GLY A 7 -3.05 26.78 -33.42
N ILE A 8 -4.33 26.99 -33.11
CA ILE A 8 -4.86 26.87 -31.74
C ILE A 8 -4.72 25.43 -31.24
N GLY A 9 -5.06 24.44 -32.07
CA GLY A 9 -4.92 23.02 -31.72
C GLY A 9 -3.47 22.64 -31.40
N ALA A 10 -2.53 23.04 -32.25
CA ALA A 10 -1.10 22.80 -32.02
C ALA A 10 -0.60 23.46 -30.73
N PHE A 11 -1.06 24.69 -30.44
CA PHE A 11 -0.71 25.40 -29.21
C PHE A 11 -1.22 24.70 -27.95
N ILE A 12 -2.48 24.23 -27.97
CA ILE A 12 -3.06 23.47 -26.85
C ILE A 12 -2.29 22.17 -26.62
N VAL A 13 -1.98 21.42 -27.68
CA VAL A 13 -1.20 20.18 -27.56
C VAL A 13 0.19 20.46 -26.98
N ALA A 14 0.87 21.51 -27.42
CA ALA A 14 2.17 21.90 -26.87
C ALA A 14 2.10 22.25 -25.37
N LEU A 15 1.06 22.96 -24.94
CA LEU A 15 0.84 23.27 -23.52
C LEU A 15 0.61 22.01 -22.69
N LEU A 16 -0.22 21.08 -23.18
CA LEU A 16 -0.51 19.82 -22.49
C LEU A 16 0.75 18.95 -22.37
N LEU A 17 1.53 18.83 -23.46
CA LEU A 17 2.79 18.09 -23.46
C LEU A 17 3.81 18.73 -22.51
N GLY A 18 3.96 20.05 -22.54
CA GLY A 18 4.84 20.77 -21.62
C GLY A 18 4.47 20.53 -20.16
N ARG A 19 3.17 20.57 -19.85
CA ARG A 19 2.67 20.31 -18.49
C ARG A 19 2.88 18.85 -18.07
N ALA A 20 2.63 17.88 -18.95
CA ALA A 20 2.86 16.47 -18.66
C ALA A 20 4.34 16.19 -18.36
N ILE A 21 5.25 16.71 -19.18
CA ILE A 21 6.70 16.59 -18.97
C ILE A 21 7.12 17.24 -17.65
N TRP A 22 6.55 18.41 -17.31
CA TRP A 22 6.85 19.10 -16.06
C TRP A 22 6.41 18.30 -14.83
N ILE A 23 5.21 17.72 -14.84
CA ILE A 23 4.69 16.87 -13.75
C ILE A 23 5.57 15.63 -13.57
N LEU A 24 5.86 14.90 -14.65
CA LEU A 24 6.71 13.71 -14.58
C LEU A 24 8.12 14.05 -14.07
N ARG A 25 8.69 15.16 -14.51
CA ARG A 25 9.97 15.65 -13.97
C ARG A 25 9.88 16.04 -12.50
N ALA A 26 8.80 16.69 -12.06
CA ALA A 26 8.61 17.05 -10.66
C ALA A 26 8.49 15.79 -9.78
N GLU A 27 7.78 14.77 -10.24
CA GLU A 27 7.63 13.50 -9.53
C GLU A 27 8.96 12.71 -9.47
N THR A 28 9.75 12.69 -10.55
CA THR A 28 11.10 12.09 -10.51
C THR A 28 12.07 12.86 -9.60
N ARG A 29 11.85 14.17 -9.40
CA ARG A 29 12.61 15.00 -8.45
C ARG A 29 12.15 14.87 -7.01
N GLN A 30 10.92 14.40 -6.77
CA GLN A 30 10.50 13.82 -5.49
C GLN A 30 11.11 12.42 -5.31
N GLY A 31 12.37 12.27 -5.70
CA GLY A 31 13.13 11.08 -5.42
C GLY A 31 13.30 10.98 -3.92
N HIS A 32 12.50 10.12 -3.29
CA HIS A 32 12.64 9.65 -1.92
C HIS A 32 13.29 10.69 -1.00
N ASP A 33 12.51 11.69 -0.56
CA ASP A 33 12.93 12.85 0.26
C ASP A 33 13.53 12.46 1.63
N GLY A 34 14.51 11.56 1.68
CA GLY A 34 15.10 11.01 2.90
C GLY A 34 14.10 10.31 3.83
N ARG A 35 12.82 10.16 3.45
CA ARG A 35 11.82 9.44 4.25
C ARG A 35 12.16 7.95 4.17
N PRO A 36 12.68 7.34 5.25
CA PRO A 36 12.89 5.91 5.25
C PRO A 36 11.56 5.24 4.92
N ARG A 37 11.55 4.37 3.90
CA ARG A 37 10.39 3.52 3.64
C ARG A 37 10.25 2.54 4.81
N GLY A 38 9.03 2.34 5.28
CA GLY A 38 8.74 1.47 6.41
C GLY A 38 8.84 2.18 7.77
N ILE A 39 8.62 1.42 8.83
CA ILE A 39 8.69 1.87 10.22
C ILE A 39 9.96 1.26 10.81
N PRO A 40 10.80 2.01 11.54
CA PRO A 40 11.95 1.43 12.21
C PRO A 40 11.48 0.31 13.16
N PRO A 41 12.27 -0.78 13.31
CA PRO A 41 11.93 -1.83 14.25
C PRO A 41 11.81 -1.23 15.65
N GLY A 42 10.87 -1.74 16.44
CA GLY A 42 10.59 -1.20 17.75
C GLY A 42 9.61 -2.05 18.53
N THR A 43 9.20 -1.57 19.69
CA THR A 43 8.23 -2.26 20.55
C THR A 43 6.79 -1.83 20.24
N GLY A 44 5.84 -2.71 20.54
CA GLY A 44 4.41 -2.46 20.35
C GLY A 44 3.89 -2.84 18.96
N TYR A 45 2.70 -2.32 18.62
CA TYR A 45 1.97 -2.72 17.41
C TYR A 45 1.64 -1.52 16.53
N THR A 46 1.65 -1.75 15.22
CA THR A 46 1.03 -0.87 14.24
C THR A 46 -0.42 -1.32 14.06
N GLN A 47 -1.36 -0.42 14.32
CA GLN A 47 -2.79 -0.66 14.13
C GLN A 47 -3.18 -0.22 12.73
N ILE A 48 -3.74 -1.14 11.96
CA ILE A 48 -4.26 -0.89 10.61
C ILE A 48 -5.78 -0.96 10.72
N ASP A 49 -6.43 0.19 10.56
CA ASP A 49 -7.88 0.28 10.45
C ASP A 49 -8.28 0.10 8.98
N SER A 50 -8.94 -1.01 8.69
CA SER A 50 -9.48 -1.31 7.35
C SER A 50 -10.98 -1.09 7.39
N ASN A 51 -11.41 0.05 6.88
CA ASN A 51 -12.82 0.35 6.72
C ASN A 51 -13.27 -0.02 5.30
N TYR A 52 -13.97 -1.14 5.17
CA TYR A 52 -14.55 -1.56 3.91
C TYR A 52 -16.06 -1.26 3.90
N SER A 53 -16.49 -0.44 2.95
CA SER A 53 -17.90 -0.11 2.74
C SER A 53 -18.33 -0.56 1.35
N SER A 54 -18.96 -1.74 1.25
CA SER A 54 -19.70 -2.14 0.06
C SER A 54 -21.10 -1.53 0.15
N GLY A 55 -21.47 -0.66 -0.80
CA GLY A 55 -22.65 0.22 -0.79
C GLY A 55 -24.05 -0.40 -0.64
N LEU A 56 -24.18 -1.67 -0.27
CA LEU A 56 -25.41 -2.31 0.19
C LEU A 56 -25.22 -2.79 1.65
N GLY A 57 -25.46 -1.89 2.61
CA GLY A 57 -25.94 -2.26 3.95
C GLY A 57 -25.03 -3.06 4.89
N GLY A 58 -23.71 -3.07 4.71
CA GLY A 58 -22.83 -3.78 5.64
C GLY A 58 -21.38 -3.35 5.53
N GLY A 59 -21.01 -2.26 6.21
CA GLY A 59 -19.60 -1.91 6.39
C GLY A 59 -18.96 -2.85 7.41
N HIS A 60 -17.82 -3.45 7.08
CA HIS A 60 -17.02 -4.23 8.03
C HIS A 60 -15.77 -3.43 8.39
N GLN A 61 -15.66 -3.05 9.66
CA GLN A 61 -14.45 -2.44 10.20
C GLN A 61 -13.55 -3.56 10.74
N LEU A 62 -12.41 -3.77 10.09
CA LEU A 62 -11.39 -4.70 10.55
C LEU A 62 -10.21 -3.92 11.11
N ILE A 63 -9.89 -4.18 12.38
CA ILE A 63 -8.68 -3.66 13.01
C ILE A 63 -7.64 -4.78 13.03
N THR A 64 -6.58 -4.63 12.22
CA THR A 64 -5.43 -5.55 12.23
C THR A 64 -4.29 -4.94 13.05
N ARG A 65 -3.71 -5.74 13.96
CA ARG A 65 -2.54 -5.34 14.75
C ARG A 65 -1.31 -6.08 14.25
N VAL A 66 -0.29 -5.34 13.82
CA VAL A 66 0.98 -5.89 13.30
C VAL A 66 2.11 -5.55 14.28
N PRO A 67 2.82 -6.55 14.83
CA PRO A 67 3.99 -6.29 15.68
C PRO A 67 5.04 -5.44 14.98
N LYS A 68 5.64 -4.49 15.70
CA LYS A 68 6.80 -3.72 15.23
C LYS A 68 8.12 -4.46 15.44
N ASP A 69 8.15 -5.47 16.31
CA ASP A 69 9.30 -6.35 16.49
C ASP A 69 9.34 -7.39 15.35
N PRO A 70 10.41 -7.39 14.52
CA PRO A 70 10.55 -8.37 13.44
C PRO A 70 10.51 -9.82 13.93
N GLN A 71 11.03 -10.09 15.13
CA GLN A 71 11.09 -11.46 15.68
C GLN A 71 9.73 -11.94 16.17
N GLU A 72 8.92 -11.05 16.77
CA GLU A 72 7.53 -11.34 17.07
C GLU A 72 6.70 -11.56 15.80
N TYR A 73 6.87 -10.70 14.79
CA TYR A 73 6.19 -10.87 13.50
C TYR A 73 6.55 -12.22 12.84
N ALA A 74 7.84 -12.58 12.78
CA ALA A 74 8.30 -13.84 12.18
C ALA A 74 7.74 -15.07 12.91
N ARG A 75 7.66 -15.05 14.24
CA ARG A 75 7.11 -16.15 15.05
C ARG A 75 5.64 -16.45 14.73
N ALA A 76 4.87 -15.47 14.29
CA ALA A 76 3.47 -15.69 13.89
C ALA A 76 3.33 -16.61 12.66
N PHE A 77 4.38 -16.76 11.85
CA PHE A 77 4.39 -17.63 10.67
C PHE A 77 4.92 -19.04 10.95
N VAL A 78 5.49 -19.28 12.14
CA VAL A 78 6.01 -20.61 12.51
C VAL A 78 4.82 -21.48 12.93
N PRO A 79 4.53 -22.59 12.23
CA PRO A 79 3.46 -23.50 12.64
C PRO A 79 3.69 -23.98 14.07
N ARG A 80 2.68 -23.88 14.92
CA ARG A 80 2.73 -24.50 16.25
C ARG A 80 2.67 -26.00 16.05
N HIS A 81 3.66 -26.73 16.53
CA HIS A 81 3.67 -28.19 16.47
C HIS A 81 2.53 -28.72 17.37
N ASN A 82 1.38 -28.98 16.77
CA ASN A 82 0.32 -29.77 17.41
C ASN A 82 0.79 -31.21 17.36
N GLY A 83 1.62 -31.61 18.32
CA GLY A 83 1.95 -33.01 18.53
C GLY A 83 0.64 -33.78 18.70
N HIS A 84 0.31 -34.62 17.72
CA HIS A 84 -0.79 -35.56 17.83
C HIS A 84 -0.51 -36.45 19.04
N HIS A 85 -1.18 -36.20 20.16
CA HIS A 85 -1.37 -37.21 21.20
C HIS A 85 -2.22 -38.32 20.56
N ARG A 86 -1.56 -39.32 19.96
CA ARG A 86 -2.17 -40.62 19.74
C ARG A 86 -2.42 -41.19 21.13
N SER A 87 -3.67 -41.15 21.58
CA SER A 87 -4.13 -42.01 22.65
C SER A 87 -4.01 -43.44 22.12
N GLU A 88 -2.92 -44.09 22.52
CA GLU A 88 -2.76 -45.54 22.39
C GLU A 88 -3.89 -46.18 23.21
N SER A 89 -4.91 -46.68 22.52
CA SER A 89 -5.92 -47.57 23.06
C SER A 89 -5.68 -48.95 22.46
N ASP A 90 -4.70 -49.66 22.99
CA ASP A 90 -4.56 -51.11 22.97
C ASP A 90 -4.37 -51.49 24.45
N GLY A 91 -5.04 -52.45 25.08
CA GLY A 91 -6.00 -53.47 24.71
C GLY A 91 -6.15 -54.35 25.95
#